data_AF-A0AA39N4C0-F1
#
_entry.id   AF-A0AA39N4C0-F1
#
_cell.length_a   1.000
_cell.length_b   1.000
_cell.length_c   1.000
_cell.angle_alpha   90.00
_cell.angle_beta   90.00
_cell.angle_gamma   90.00
#
_symmetry.space_group_name_H-M   'P 1'
#
loop_
_entity.id
_entity.type
_entity.pdbx_description
1 polymer ?
#
loop_
_entity_poly.entity_id
_entity_poly.type
_entity_poly.pdbx_seq_one_letter_code
_entity_poly.pdbx_strand_id
1 'polypeptide(L)' 'LTFESVHMGNPGVFIGAWRLFMDGELPGYAIAKKSGHALQFTLDATRRYCLRFPFTLAENEEPTAEALMLVND' A
#
# COMPACT_ATOMS: atom_id res chain seq x y z
N LEU A 1 0.29 11.40 -28.13
CA LEU A 1 0.47 11.37 -26.66
C LEU A 1 0.43 9.90 -26.25
N THR A 2 1.59 9.25 -26.30
CA THR A 2 1.76 7.92 -25.72
C THR A 2 1.64 8.11 -24.22
N PHE A 3 0.57 7.58 -23.62
CA PHE A 3 0.51 7.48 -22.17
C PHE A 3 1.64 6.53 -21.79
N GLU A 4 2.75 7.08 -21.30
CA GLU A 4 3.69 6.29 -20.51
C GLU A 4 2.84 5.62 -19.43
N SER A 5 2.79 4.30 -19.50
CA SER A 5 2.22 3.45 -18.48
C SER A 5 2.79 3.95 -17.16
N VAL A 6 1.92 4.59 -16.36
CA VAL A 6 2.16 4.85 -14.95
C VAL A 6 2.82 3.57 -14.45
N HIS A 7 4.09 3.65 -14.05
CA HIS A 7 4.78 2.55 -13.41
C HIS A 7 3.98 2.26 -12.13
N MET A 8 2.90 1.49 -12.26
CA MET A 8 2.53 0.54 -11.23
C MET A 8 3.81 -0.22 -11.00
N GLY A 9 4.46 0.08 -9.87
CA GLY A 9 5.63 -0.64 -9.38
C GLY A 9 5.43 -2.11 -9.69
N ASN A 10 6.50 -2.73 -10.19
CA ASN A 10 6.56 -4.08 -10.70
C ASN A 10 5.40 -4.99 -10.23
N PRO A 11 4.64 -5.66 -11.11
CA PRO A 11 3.56 -6.57 -10.72
C PRO A 11 4.03 -7.77 -9.87
N GLY A 12 5.33 -7.85 -9.56
CA GLY A 12 5.95 -8.71 -8.56
C GLY A 12 5.30 -8.55 -7.19
N VAL A 13 4.21 -9.30 -7.01
CA VAL A 13 3.69 -9.88 -5.78
C VAL A 13 4.26 -9.19 -4.54
N PHE A 14 3.54 -8.22 -3.97
CA PHE A 14 3.78 -7.76 -2.60
C PHE A 14 4.14 -8.97 -1.72
N ILE A 15 5.30 -8.94 -1.06
CA ILE A 15 5.78 -9.97 -0.14
C ILE A 15 5.88 -9.41 1.28
N GLY A 16 6.01 -10.28 2.27
CA GLY A 16 6.27 -9.91 3.65
C GLY A 16 5.31 -8.85 4.20
N ALA A 17 5.89 -7.81 4.79
CA ALA A 17 5.14 -6.71 5.41
C ALA A 17 4.19 -5.98 4.45
N TRP A 18 4.57 -5.84 3.16
CA TRP A 18 3.73 -5.16 2.17
C TRP A 18 2.49 -6.00 1.85
N ARG A 19 2.66 -7.33 1.74
CA ARG A 19 1.53 -8.27 1.55
C ARG A 19 0.58 -8.21 2.73
N LEU A 20 1.11 -8.31 3.95
CA LEU A 20 0.32 -8.32 5.18
C LEU A 20 -0.50 -7.04 5.34
N PHE A 21 0.07 -5.88 4.98
CA PHE A 21 -0.67 -4.63 4.94
C PHE A 21 -1.84 -4.70 3.96
N MET A 22 -1.58 -5.04 2.69
CA MET A 22 -2.62 -5.11 1.67
C MET A 22 -3.74 -6.10 2.03
N ASP A 23 -3.38 -7.27 2.54
CA ASP A 23 -4.35 -8.28 2.97
C ASP A 23 -5.20 -7.79 4.16
N GLY A 24 -4.62 -7.00 5.07
CA GLY A 24 -5.32 -6.35 6.17
C GLY A 24 -6.31 -5.26 5.74
N GLU A 25 -6.03 -4.57 4.62
CA GLU A 25 -6.91 -3.53 4.08
C GLU A 25 -8.10 -4.10 3.27
N LEU A 26 -7.99 -5.33 2.74
CA LEU A 26 -9.02 -5.92 1.88
C LEU A 26 -10.42 -5.96 2.50
N PRO A 27 -10.63 -6.36 3.79
CA PRO A 27 -11.94 -6.32 4.41
C PRO A 27 -12.52 -4.89 4.49
N GLY A 28 -11.70 -3.91 4.85
CA GLY A 28 -12.09 -2.50 4.92
C GLY A 28 -12.48 -1.95 3.55
N TYR A 29 -11.69 -2.27 2.53
CA TYR A 29 -11.99 -1.92 1.15
C TYR A 29 -13.31 -2.53 0.66
N ALA A 30 -13.55 -3.81 0.97
CA ALA A 30 -14.79 -4.49 0.58
C ALA A 30 -16.03 -3.83 1.20
N ILE A 31 -15.94 -3.37 2.45
CA ILE A 31 -17.00 -2.61 3.13
C ILE A 31 -17.17 -1.24 2.46
N ALA A 32 -16.08 -0.50 2.27
CA ALA A 32 -16.08 0.82 1.64
C ALA A 32 -16.65 0.79 0.21
N LYS A 33 -16.38 -0.28 -0.54
CA LYS A 33 -16.94 -0.50 -1.87
C LYS A 33 -18.46 -0.70 -1.83
N LYS A 34 -18.97 -1.48 -0.86
CA LYS A 34 -20.41 -1.68 -0.69
C LYS A 34 -21.13 -0.40 -0.25
N SER A 35 -20.46 0.47 0.51
CA SER A 35 -21.04 1.74 1.00
C SER A 35 -20.81 2.95 0.09
N GLY A 36 -20.12 2.79 -1.05
CA GLY A 36 -19.84 3.89 -1.98
C GLY A 36 -18.69 4.81 -1.56
N HIS A 37 -17.92 4.44 -0.54
CA HIS A 37 -16.78 5.20 0.01
C HIS A 37 -15.40 4.65 -0.42
N ALA A 38 -15.35 3.79 -1.45
CA ALA A 38 -14.11 3.14 -1.90
C ALA A 38 -12.97 4.13 -2.19
N LEU A 39 -13.26 5.28 -2.79
CA LEU A 39 -12.25 6.29 -3.11
C LEU A 39 -11.62 6.85 -1.83
N GLN A 40 -12.44 7.25 -0.85
CA GLN A 40 -11.96 7.80 0.42
C GLN A 40 -11.11 6.77 1.18
N PHE A 41 -11.56 5.52 1.20
CA PHE A 41 -10.80 4.43 1.80
C PHE A 41 -9.46 4.21 1.09
N THR A 42 -9.46 4.20 -0.24
CA THR A 42 -8.23 3.98 -1.02
C THR A 42 -7.22 5.09 -0.80
N LEU A 43 -7.66 6.36 -0.73
CA LEU A 43 -6.79 7.49 -0.44
C LEU A 43 -6.17 7.40 0.97
N ASP A 44 -6.97 7.01 1.96
CA ASP A 44 -6.49 6.83 3.33
C ASP A 44 -5.51 5.65 3.44
N ALA A 45 -5.85 4.49 2.86
CA ALA A 45 -4.98 3.33 2.81
C ALA A 45 -3.67 3.63 2.07
N THR A 46 -3.73 4.40 0.97
CA THR A 46 -2.53 4.86 0.25
C THR A 46 -1.69 5.77 1.13
N ARG A 47 -2.29 6.71 1.87
CA ARG A 47 -1.57 7.57 2.81
C ARG A 47 -0.85 6.73 3.88
N ARG A 48 -1.53 5.76 4.50
CA ARG A 48 -0.94 4.85 5.49
C ARG A 48 0.17 4.00 4.89
N TYR A 49 -0.02 3.47 3.68
CA TYR A 49 1.01 2.75 2.94
C TYR A 49 2.28 3.60 2.75
N CYS A 50 2.13 4.83 2.26
CA CYS A 50 3.26 5.73 1.98
C CYS A 50 3.97 6.22 3.24
N LEU A 51 3.25 6.30 4.37
CA LEU A 51 3.87 6.57 5.67
C LEU A 51 4.66 5.36 6.17
N ARG A 52 4.09 4.16 6.00
CA ARG A 52 4.60 2.89 6.55
C ARG A 52 5.76 2.30 5.78
N PHE A 53 5.80 2.52 4.47
CA PHE A 53 6.80 1.95 3.58
C PHE A 53 7.61 3.06 2.91
N PRO A 54 8.92 3.15 3.19
CA PRO A 54 9.74 4.21 2.61
C PRO A 54 9.88 4.02 1.11
N PHE A 55 9.59 5.07 0.34
CA PHE A 55 9.75 5.09 -1.13
C PHE A 55 11.20 4.91 -1.60
N THR A 56 12.17 5.11 -0.70
CA THR A 56 13.59 4.91 -0.97
C THR A 56 14.02 3.44 -0.90
N LEU A 57 13.14 2.56 -0.41
CA LEU A 57 13.40 1.13 -0.33
C LEU A 57 13.14 0.50 -1.70
N ALA A 58 14.09 -0.30 -2.18
CA ALA A 58 13.92 -1.02 -3.43
C ALA A 58 12.76 -2.03 -3.30
N GLU A 59 12.02 -2.24 -4.39
CA GLU A 59 10.82 -3.10 -4.41
C GLU A 59 11.09 -4.57 -4.01
N ASN A 60 12.36 -5.00 -4.00
CA ASN A 60 12.82 -6.33 -3.63
C ASN A 60 13.39 -6.41 -2.20
N GLU A 61 13.35 -5.33 -1.43
CA GLU A 61 13.88 -5.28 -0.07
C GLU A 61 12.73 -5.19 0.94
N GLU A 62 12.81 -5.99 2.01
CA GLU A 62 11.84 -5.88 3.09
C GLU A 62 12.18 -4.69 4.01
N PRO A 63 11.18 -3.88 4.40
CA PRO A 63 11.38 -2.86 5.40
C PRO A 63 11.76 -3.52 6.73
N THR A 64 12.75 -2.95 7.42
CA THR A 64 13.16 -3.47 8.73
C THR A 64 12.04 -3.29 9.76
N ALA A 65 12.03 -4.12 10.81
CA ALA A 65 11.05 -4.02 11.88
C ALA A 65 11.06 -2.63 12.54
N GLU A 66 12.24 -2.02 12.68
CA GLU A 66 12.42 -0.68 13.23
C GLU A 66 11.79 0.40 12.34
N ALA A 67 11.94 0.28 11.01
CA ALA A 67 11.31 1.18 10.05
C ALA A 67 9.78 1.10 10.11
N LEU A 68 9.25 -0.11 10.33
CA LEU A 68 7.81 -0.35 10.49
C LEU A 68 7.26 0.16 11.84
N MET A 69 8.09 0.23 12.89
CA MET A 69 7.69 0.72 14.22
C MET A 69 7.67 2.24 14.36
N LEU A 70 8.38 2.96 13.48
CA LEU A 70 8.43 4.43 13.48
C LEU A 70 7.13 5.10 13.02
N VAL A 71 6.19 4.31 12.51
CA VAL A 71 4.96 4.81 11.88
C VAL A 71 3.79 4.45 12.80
N ASN A 72 3.31 5.46 13.52
CA ASN A 72 2.06 5.36 14.28
C ASN A 72 0.89 5.49 13.29
N ASP A 73 0.14 4.40 13.11
CA ASP A 73 -1.20 4.41 12.50
C ASP A 73 -2.22 5.08 13.45
#